data_AF-A0A536JFW9-F1
#
_entry.id   AF-A0A536JFW9-F1
#
_cell.length_a   1.000
_cell.length_b   1.000
_cell.length_c   1.000
_cell.angle_alpha   90.00
_cell.angle_beta   90.00
_cell.angle_gamma   90.00
#
_symmetry.space_group_name_H-M   'P 1'
#
loop_
_entity.id
_entity.type
_entity.pdbx_description
1 polymer ?
#
loop_
_entity_poly.entity_id
_entity_poly.type
_entity_poly.pdbx_seq_one_letter_code
_entity_poly.pdbx_strand_id
1 'polypeptide(L)'
;MEAGVRVPARALTLMLAAGILGGVGWFVAVPQPTAIPISPLVISLPNFSSFKGDLESPALPLVQLTGDPTGATTSVDLHFRGRLGDAPVMYVRTGAPAYWRGLVFDQYRDGVWTATNHDYREMQPFVPPRFLPPAPPHNLGTFVQTFRVLRPLPGVINAAYPIESLYAPVTALREDAYGTFHTPGPLRPGQTYSVVSYLPDLSPESLRADEGNLSLSDYEREYLDSQALSARGRRLAADITNEATNPFDSVMALTSYLQANYRYTLDLP
;
A
#
# COMPACT_ATOMS: atom_id res chain seq x y z
N MET A 1 -69.28 18.08 -3.51
CA MET A 1 -69.13 18.25 -4.98
C MET A 1 -67.70 17.84 -5.32
N GLU A 2 -67.50 16.61 -5.76
CA GLU A 2 -66.20 16.16 -6.30
C GLU A 2 -66.32 16.04 -7.82
N ALA A 3 -65.56 16.88 -8.53
CA ALA A 3 -65.45 16.84 -9.98
C ALA A 3 -64.34 15.85 -10.37
N GLY A 4 -64.71 14.60 -10.67
CA GLY A 4 -63.78 13.61 -11.21
C GLY A 4 -63.46 13.91 -12.68
N VAL A 5 -62.25 14.39 -12.95
CA VAL A 5 -61.74 14.58 -14.32
C VAL A 5 -61.54 13.20 -14.97
N ARG A 6 -62.43 12.83 -15.90
CA ARG A 6 -62.25 11.66 -16.76
C ARG A 6 -61.29 12.00 -17.90
N VAL A 7 -60.02 11.67 -17.74
CA VAL A 7 -59.05 11.75 -18.84
C VAL A 7 -59.32 10.58 -19.80
N PRO A 8 -59.47 10.82 -21.11
CA PRO A 8 -59.74 9.74 -22.07
C PRO A 8 -58.52 8.82 -22.18
N ALA A 9 -58.64 7.58 -21.67
CA ALA A 9 -57.56 6.60 -21.60
C ALA A 9 -56.82 6.40 -22.93
N ARG A 10 -57.54 6.49 -24.06
CA ARG A 10 -56.96 6.38 -25.41
C ARG A 10 -55.97 7.51 -25.74
N ALA A 11 -56.26 8.73 -25.32
CA ALA A 11 -55.37 9.87 -25.53
C ALA A 11 -54.10 9.74 -24.68
N LEU A 12 -54.25 9.23 -23.45
CA LEU A 12 -53.11 9.00 -22.56
C LEU A 12 -52.19 7.91 -23.10
N THR A 13 -52.75 6.80 -23.59
CA THR A 13 -51.97 5.72 -24.22
C THR A 13 -51.28 6.17 -25.50
N LEU A 14 -51.92 7.01 -26.31
CA LEU A 14 -51.32 7.54 -27.54
C LEU A 14 -50.17 8.50 -27.22
N MET A 15 -50.31 9.36 -26.22
CA MET A 15 -49.23 10.25 -25.78
C MET A 15 -48.03 9.46 -25.23
N LEU A 16 -48.28 8.44 -24.40
CA LEU A 16 -47.22 7.57 -23.86
C LEU A 16 -46.50 6.80 -24.97
N ALA A 17 -47.23 6.20 -25.90
CA ALA A 17 -46.65 5.48 -27.02
C ALA A 17 -45.81 6.41 -27.92
N ALA A 18 -46.33 7.61 -28.23
CA ALA A 18 -45.60 8.61 -29.01
C ALA A 18 -44.33 9.09 -28.30
N GLY A 19 -44.38 9.30 -26.97
CA GLY A 19 -43.22 9.69 -26.17
C GLY A 19 -42.13 8.62 -26.15
N ILE A 20 -42.51 7.35 -25.98
CA ILE A 20 -41.56 6.22 -25.98
C ILE A 20 -40.93 6.04 -27.36
N LEU A 21 -41.74 6.04 -28.42
CA LEU A 21 -41.25 5.88 -29.79
C LEU A 21 -40.36 7.06 -30.22
N GLY A 22 -40.73 8.28 -29.82
CA GLY A 22 -39.90 9.47 -30.04
C GLY A 22 -38.57 9.40 -29.28
N GLY A 23 -38.59 8.96 -28.02
CA GLY A 23 -37.38 8.79 -27.21
C GLY A 23 -36.43 7.73 -27.75
N VAL A 24 -36.96 6.58 -28.20
CA VAL A 24 -36.15 5.52 -28.83
C VAL A 24 -35.59 5.99 -30.17
N GLY A 25 -36.39 6.67 -30.99
CA GLY A 25 -35.93 7.24 -32.25
C GLY A 25 -34.80 8.25 -32.05
N TRP A 26 -34.93 9.12 -31.05
CA TRP A 26 -33.89 10.09 -30.69
C TRP A 26 -32.61 9.41 -30.18
N PHE A 27 -32.73 8.38 -29.35
CA PHE A 27 -31.58 7.62 -28.84
C PHE A 27 -30.79 6.91 -29.96
N VAL A 28 -31.47 6.42 -30.99
CA VAL A 28 -30.82 5.79 -32.15
C VAL A 28 -30.23 6.83 -33.12
N ALA A 29 -30.89 7.98 -33.30
CA ALA A 29 -30.47 9.01 -34.23
C ALA A 29 -29.35 9.92 -33.69
N VAL A 30 -29.28 10.11 -32.37
CA VAL A 30 -28.20 10.89 -31.74
C VAL A 30 -26.95 10.01 -31.65
N PRO A 31 -25.81 10.47 -32.20
CA PRO A 31 -24.53 9.79 -32.04
C PRO A 31 -24.26 9.59 -30.55
N GLN A 32 -24.24 8.34 -30.11
CA GLN A 32 -23.86 8.02 -28.74
C GLN A 32 -22.43 8.51 -28.52
N PRO A 33 -22.12 9.20 -27.42
CA PRO A 33 -20.75 9.54 -27.08
C PRO A 33 -20.00 8.22 -26.91
N THR A 34 -19.23 7.85 -27.92
CA THR A 34 -18.17 6.86 -27.79
C THR A 34 -17.13 7.56 -26.93
N ALA A 35 -17.26 7.43 -25.61
CA ALA A 35 -16.13 7.60 -24.73
C ALA A 35 -15.13 6.53 -25.16
N ILE A 36 -14.29 6.84 -26.14
CA ILE A 36 -13.03 6.17 -26.32
C ILE A 36 -12.33 6.47 -25.00
N PRO A 37 -12.17 5.49 -24.08
CA PRO A 37 -11.36 5.74 -22.91
C PRO A 37 -10.02 6.21 -23.47
N ILE A 38 -9.61 7.42 -23.11
CA ILE A 38 -8.30 7.96 -23.45
C ILE A 38 -7.34 6.90 -22.94
N SER A 39 -6.81 6.09 -23.86
CA SER A 39 -5.94 5.00 -23.49
C SER A 39 -4.77 5.65 -22.75
N PRO A 40 -4.40 5.17 -21.55
CA PRO A 40 -3.23 5.72 -20.88
C PRO A 40 -2.08 5.63 -21.87
N LEU A 41 -1.37 6.74 -22.07
CA LEU A 41 -0.20 6.84 -22.94
C LEU A 41 0.68 5.59 -22.75
N VAL A 42 0.62 4.65 -23.71
CA VAL A 42 1.46 3.45 -23.70
C VAL A 42 2.82 3.89 -24.22
N ILE A 43 3.69 4.28 -23.30
CA ILE A 43 5.11 4.41 -23.60
C ILE A 43 5.64 2.98 -23.75
N SER A 44 5.75 2.53 -25.00
CA SER A 44 6.49 1.34 -25.36
C SER A 44 7.97 1.60 -25.08
N LEU A 45 8.45 1.20 -23.91
CA LEU A 45 9.88 1.09 -23.65
C LEU A 45 10.42 -0.14 -24.40
N PRO A 46 11.63 -0.06 -24.98
CA PRO A 46 12.21 -1.14 -25.76
C PRO A 46 12.27 -2.43 -24.92
N ASN A 47 11.73 -3.50 -25.48
CA ASN A 47 11.69 -4.81 -24.87
C ASN A 47 13.08 -5.45 -25.02
N PHE A 48 13.88 -5.48 -23.96
CA PHE A 48 15.16 -6.19 -23.95
C PHE A 48 14.91 -7.70 -23.75
N SER A 49 14.34 -8.36 -24.76
CA SER A 49 14.20 -9.81 -24.76
C SER A 49 15.41 -10.46 -25.43
N SER A 50 16.48 -10.63 -24.66
CA SER A 50 17.58 -11.54 -24.97
C SER A 50 18.29 -11.93 -23.67
N PHE A 51 17.67 -12.81 -22.89
CA PHE A 51 18.35 -13.47 -21.77
C PHE A 51 18.35 -14.98 -22.04
N LYS A 52 19.55 -15.52 -22.27
CA LYS A 52 19.86 -16.96 -22.21
C LYS A 52 20.53 -17.19 -20.85
N GLY A 53 19.75 -17.64 -19.88
CA GLY A 53 20.21 -17.99 -18.54
C GLY A 53 19.02 -18.58 -17.79
N ASP A 54 19.27 -19.57 -16.94
CA ASP A 54 18.24 -20.30 -16.20
C ASP A 54 17.27 -19.37 -15.46
N LEU A 55 16.04 -19.84 -15.30
CA LEU A 55 14.94 -19.17 -14.59
C LEU A 55 15.29 -18.98 -13.10
N GLU A 56 16.14 -18.01 -12.79
CA GLU A 56 16.26 -17.48 -11.44
C GLU A 56 15.10 -16.51 -11.19
N SER A 57 14.29 -16.82 -10.18
CA SER A 57 13.29 -15.89 -9.66
C SER A 57 14.03 -14.63 -9.20
N PRO A 58 13.76 -13.44 -9.79
CA PRO A 58 14.48 -12.21 -9.45
C PRO A 58 14.17 -11.71 -8.03
N ALA A 59 13.26 -12.40 -7.33
CA ALA A 59 12.82 -12.15 -5.97
C ALA A 59 13.03 -13.38 -5.09
N LEU A 60 14.14 -14.11 -5.22
CA LEU A 60 14.60 -14.95 -4.12
C LEU A 60 14.87 -14.01 -2.94
N PRO A 61 14.18 -14.21 -1.81
CA PRO A 61 14.03 -13.11 -0.89
C PRO A 61 15.33 -12.90 -0.12
N LEU A 62 15.68 -11.63 0.12
CA LEU A 62 16.81 -11.23 0.98
C LEU A 62 16.77 -11.94 2.34
N VAL A 63 15.57 -12.40 2.72
CA VAL A 63 15.20 -13.10 3.94
C VAL A 63 14.22 -14.23 3.60
N GLN A 64 14.25 -15.39 4.27
CA GLN A 64 13.20 -16.40 4.09
C GLN A 64 11.84 -15.86 4.53
N LEU A 65 10.95 -15.63 3.55
CA LEU A 65 9.54 -15.31 3.76
C LEU A 65 8.75 -16.62 3.73
N THR A 66 8.00 -16.92 4.80
CA THR A 66 7.06 -18.04 4.83
C THR A 66 5.64 -17.47 4.72
N GLY A 67 4.79 -18.01 3.84
CA GLY A 67 3.42 -17.51 3.64
C GLY A 67 2.76 -18.05 2.38
N ASP A 68 1.47 -17.76 2.23
CA ASP A 68 0.71 -18.16 1.05
C ASP A 68 1.00 -17.24 -0.17
N PRO A 69 0.61 -17.64 -1.40
CA PRO A 69 0.84 -16.85 -2.62
C PRO A 69 0.13 -15.48 -2.65
N THR A 70 -0.73 -15.19 -1.67
CA THR A 70 -1.48 -13.92 -1.58
C THR A 70 -0.67 -12.83 -0.90
N GLY A 71 0.48 -13.15 -0.31
CA GLY A 71 1.30 -12.19 0.42
C GLY A 71 0.99 -12.13 1.92
N ALA A 72 0.18 -13.07 2.44
CA ALA A 72 0.03 -13.32 3.87
C ALA A 72 1.30 -13.98 4.43
N THR A 73 2.42 -13.27 4.32
CA THR A 73 3.71 -13.67 4.87
C THR A 73 3.63 -13.66 6.38
N THR A 74 3.96 -14.77 7.01
CA THR A 74 3.90 -14.93 8.46
C THR A 74 5.20 -14.54 9.14
N SER A 75 6.36 -14.58 8.45
CA SER A 75 7.64 -14.24 9.08
C SER A 75 8.77 -13.88 8.12
N VAL A 76 9.81 -13.24 8.67
CA VAL A 76 11.05 -12.80 8.02
C VAL A 76 12.23 -13.14 8.95
N ASP A 77 13.04 -14.15 8.58
CA ASP A 77 14.23 -14.60 9.33
C ASP A 77 15.52 -13.84 8.95
N LEU A 78 15.99 -12.97 9.83
CA LEU A 78 17.18 -12.13 9.59
C LEU A 78 18.50 -12.93 9.53
N HIS A 79 18.51 -14.22 9.88
CA HIS A 79 19.67 -15.09 9.67
C HIS A 79 19.83 -15.48 8.20
N PHE A 80 18.73 -15.53 7.44
CA PHE A 80 18.80 -15.82 6.02
C PHE A 80 19.36 -14.61 5.26
N ARG A 81 20.31 -14.88 4.36
CA ARG A 81 21.05 -13.87 3.61
C ARG A 81 20.90 -14.14 2.12
N GLY A 82 19.76 -13.76 1.56
CA GLY A 82 19.55 -13.79 0.11
C GLY A 82 20.39 -12.72 -0.60
N ARG A 83 20.53 -12.83 -1.92
CA ARG A 83 21.03 -11.75 -2.77
C ARG A 83 19.94 -11.41 -3.78
N LEU A 84 19.61 -10.13 -3.84
CA LEU A 84 18.73 -9.61 -4.89
C LEU A 84 19.56 -9.42 -6.16
N GLY A 85 18.96 -9.70 -7.31
CA GLY A 85 19.57 -9.38 -8.60
C GLY A 85 19.33 -7.91 -8.97
N ASP A 86 20.09 -7.41 -9.95
CA ASP A 86 19.96 -6.04 -10.46
C ASP A 86 18.83 -5.87 -11.49
N ALA A 87 18.02 -6.92 -11.69
CA ALA A 87 16.94 -6.89 -12.67
C ALA A 87 15.80 -5.96 -12.17
N PRO A 88 15.34 -5.01 -13.00
CA PRO A 88 14.27 -4.12 -12.61
C PRO A 88 12.96 -4.91 -12.39
N VAL A 89 12.36 -4.75 -11.22
CA VAL A 89 11.12 -5.45 -10.82
C VAL A 89 9.86 -4.60 -11.02
N MET A 90 9.99 -3.27 -10.94
CA MET A 90 8.91 -2.31 -11.16
C MET A 90 9.46 -0.94 -11.59
N TYR A 91 8.64 -0.16 -12.30
CA TYR A 91 8.82 1.28 -12.45
C TYR A 91 7.82 2.03 -11.58
N VAL A 92 8.27 3.10 -10.93
CA VAL A 92 7.42 3.95 -10.09
C VAL A 92 7.50 5.38 -10.59
N ARG A 93 6.35 5.96 -10.93
CA ARG A 93 6.22 7.40 -11.16
C ARG A 93 5.61 8.03 -9.92
N THR A 94 6.33 8.94 -9.28
CA THR A 94 5.90 9.59 -8.03
C THR A 94 6.13 11.10 -8.10
N GLY A 95 5.29 11.86 -7.38
CA GLY A 95 5.46 13.30 -7.19
C GLY A 95 6.37 13.69 -6.02
N ALA A 96 6.67 12.75 -5.12
CA ALA A 96 7.51 12.99 -3.94
C ALA A 96 8.36 11.75 -3.61
N PRO A 97 9.53 11.93 -2.97
CA PRO A 97 10.30 10.81 -2.43
C PRO A 97 9.55 10.16 -1.27
N ALA A 98 9.55 8.83 -1.22
CA ALA A 98 8.92 8.07 -0.14
C ALA A 98 9.49 6.65 -0.05
N TYR A 99 9.27 6.01 1.10
CA TYR A 99 9.49 4.58 1.27
C TYR A 99 8.27 3.80 0.77
N TRP A 100 8.50 2.79 -0.06
CA TRP A 100 7.44 1.89 -0.53
C TRP A 100 7.24 0.77 0.49
N ARG A 101 6.34 1.00 1.44
CA ARG A 101 5.97 0.01 2.45
C ARG A 101 5.26 -1.16 1.77
N GLY A 102 5.71 -2.38 2.07
CA GLY A 102 5.12 -3.62 1.59
C GLY A 102 4.60 -4.44 2.77
N LEU A 103 5.49 -5.06 3.53
CA LEU A 103 5.14 -5.98 4.63
C LEU A 103 5.47 -5.37 5.99
N VAL A 104 4.74 -5.80 7.02
CA VAL A 104 4.88 -5.35 8.41
C VAL A 104 4.87 -6.58 9.31
N PHE A 105 5.70 -6.54 10.35
CA PHE A 105 5.85 -7.60 11.33
C PHE A 105 5.84 -6.96 12.72
N ASP A 106 5.25 -7.65 13.69
CA ASP A 106 5.01 -7.11 15.04
C ASP A 106 5.78 -7.83 16.15
N GLN A 107 6.07 -9.12 15.97
CA GLN A 107 6.73 -9.91 17.00
C GLN A 107 8.14 -10.30 16.57
N TYR A 108 9.13 -9.89 17.35
CA TYR A 108 10.51 -10.35 17.20
C TYR A 108 10.78 -11.51 18.16
N ARG A 109 11.39 -12.60 17.68
CA ARG A 109 11.98 -13.66 18.50
C ARG A 109 13.19 -14.24 17.79
N ASP A 110 14.34 -14.22 18.48
CA ASP A 110 15.57 -14.91 18.05
C ASP A 110 15.91 -14.70 16.57
N GLY A 111 16.10 -13.45 16.15
CA GLY A 111 16.44 -13.12 14.77
C GLY A 111 15.29 -13.18 13.77
N VAL A 112 14.11 -13.67 14.15
CA VAL A 112 12.93 -13.77 13.28
C VAL A 112 11.89 -12.73 13.67
N TRP A 113 11.41 -11.96 12.70
CA TRP A 113 10.21 -11.16 12.87
C TRP A 113 9.01 -11.91 12.29
N THR A 114 7.88 -11.89 12.99
CA THR A 114 6.65 -12.59 12.63
C THR A 114 5.51 -11.58 12.59
N ALA A 115 4.59 -11.71 11.65
CA ALA A 115 3.33 -10.98 11.63
C ALA A 115 2.28 -11.89 12.29
N THR A 116 1.90 -11.57 13.53
CA THR A 116 1.04 -12.43 14.35
C THR A 116 -0.45 -12.14 14.19
N ASN A 117 -0.80 -10.93 13.73
CA ASN A 117 -2.16 -10.54 13.45
C ASN A 117 -2.51 -10.85 11.98
N HIS A 118 -3.48 -11.74 11.79
CA HIS A 118 -3.93 -12.21 10.49
C HIS A 118 -5.33 -11.68 10.12
N ASP A 119 -5.87 -10.75 10.92
CA ASP A 119 -7.13 -10.10 10.60
C ASP A 119 -7.01 -9.31 9.30
N TYR A 120 -8.08 -9.32 8.52
CA TYR A 120 -8.14 -8.57 7.28
C TYR A 120 -9.54 -8.05 7.00
N ARG A 121 -9.60 -6.98 6.19
CA ARG A 121 -10.83 -6.43 5.65
C ARG A 121 -10.81 -6.53 4.13
N GLU A 122 -11.85 -7.11 3.55
CA GLU A 122 -12.01 -7.14 2.09
C GLU A 122 -12.52 -5.79 1.59
N MET A 123 -11.91 -5.32 0.51
CA MET A 123 -12.09 -3.99 -0.04
C MET A 123 -12.31 -4.08 -1.55
N GLN A 124 -13.02 -3.11 -2.10
CA GLN A 124 -13.21 -3.01 -3.54
C GLN A 124 -11.89 -2.64 -4.24
N PRO A 125 -11.74 -2.94 -5.54
CA PRO A 125 -10.52 -2.62 -6.30
C PRO A 125 -10.15 -1.12 -6.30
N PHE A 126 -11.16 -0.27 -6.09
CA PHE A 126 -10.98 1.14 -5.76
C PHE A 126 -11.36 1.39 -4.30
N VAL A 127 -10.41 1.92 -3.53
CA VAL A 127 -10.60 2.31 -2.13
C VAL A 127 -10.58 3.83 -2.03
N PRO A 128 -11.76 4.47 -1.87
CA PRO A 128 -11.82 5.92 -1.67
C PRO A 128 -11.44 6.34 -0.23
N PRO A 129 -11.08 7.61 -0.01
CA PRO A 129 -10.57 8.11 1.28
C PRO A 129 -11.50 7.88 2.47
N ARG A 130 -12.82 7.88 2.26
CA ARG A 130 -13.81 7.66 3.34
C ARG A 130 -13.72 6.30 4.05
N PHE A 131 -13.00 5.33 3.48
CA PHE A 131 -12.80 4.02 4.11
C PHE A 131 -11.41 3.85 4.73
N LEU A 132 -10.54 4.87 4.61
CA LEU A 132 -9.18 4.88 5.12
C LEU A 132 -9.04 5.90 6.26
N PRO A 133 -7.96 5.81 7.07
CA PRO A 133 -7.67 6.82 8.06
C PRO A 133 -7.59 8.24 7.46
N PRO A 134 -7.97 9.28 8.21
CA PRO A 134 -7.84 10.66 7.74
C PRO A 134 -6.37 11.06 7.59
N ALA A 135 -6.14 12.21 6.97
CA ALA A 135 -4.80 12.80 6.88
C ALA A 135 -4.15 12.90 8.27
N PRO A 136 -2.85 12.59 8.39
CA PRO A 136 -2.13 12.73 9.64
C PRO A 136 -2.08 14.21 10.08
N PRO A 137 -1.85 14.48 11.39
CA PRO A 137 -1.51 15.82 11.85
C PRO A 137 -0.33 16.39 11.04
N HIS A 138 -0.31 17.70 10.82
CA HIS A 138 0.76 18.38 10.07
C HIS A 138 0.99 17.85 8.64
N ASN A 139 -0.06 17.34 7.98
CA ASN A 139 0.03 16.92 6.57
C ASN A 139 0.31 18.11 5.62
N LEU A 140 1.31 17.96 4.75
CA LEU A 140 1.75 18.98 3.80
C LEU A 140 1.05 18.87 2.43
N GLY A 141 0.23 17.83 2.22
CA GLY A 141 -0.52 17.62 0.99
C GLY A 141 -0.67 16.15 0.64
N THR A 142 -0.88 15.86 -0.63
CA THR A 142 -0.97 14.50 -1.15
C THR A 142 -0.17 14.37 -2.43
N PHE A 143 0.26 13.16 -2.75
CA PHE A 143 0.97 12.88 -3.99
C PHE A 143 0.58 11.54 -4.57
N VAL A 144 0.60 11.48 -5.91
CA VAL A 144 0.24 10.28 -6.67
C VAL A 144 1.48 9.45 -6.93
N GLN A 145 1.34 8.14 -6.74
CA GLN A 145 2.29 7.13 -7.12
C GLN A 145 1.63 6.19 -8.12
N THR A 146 2.31 5.87 -9.22
CA THR A 146 1.86 4.88 -10.19
C THR A 146 2.95 3.85 -10.37
N PHE A 147 2.62 2.61 -10.03
CA PHE A 147 3.52 1.46 -10.03
C PHE A 147 3.22 0.60 -11.24
N ARG A 148 4.23 0.32 -12.07
CA ARG A 148 4.15 -0.62 -13.18
C ARG A 148 5.06 -1.82 -12.92
N VAL A 149 4.45 -2.98 -12.78
CA VAL A 149 5.13 -4.24 -12.48
C VAL A 149 5.82 -4.76 -13.74
N LEU A 150 7.09 -5.16 -13.63
CA LEU A 150 7.90 -5.65 -14.74
C LEU A 150 8.19 -7.15 -14.64
N ARG A 151 8.19 -7.69 -13.42
CA ARG A 151 8.41 -9.10 -13.12
C ARG A 151 7.33 -9.58 -12.15
N PRO A 152 7.01 -10.89 -12.11
CA PRO A 152 6.08 -11.40 -11.11
C PRO A 152 6.53 -11.00 -9.70
N LEU A 153 5.64 -10.39 -8.94
CA LEU A 153 5.85 -9.99 -7.55
C LEU A 153 4.78 -10.66 -6.66
N PRO A 154 5.05 -10.82 -5.36
CA PRO A 154 4.01 -11.17 -4.40
C PRO A 154 2.79 -10.27 -4.54
N GLY A 155 1.62 -10.75 -4.12
CA GLY A 155 0.36 -10.01 -4.16
C GLY A 155 0.29 -8.85 -3.17
N VAL A 156 1.38 -8.12 -2.94
CA VAL A 156 1.48 -7.03 -1.96
C VAL A 156 1.51 -5.70 -2.70
N ILE A 157 0.60 -4.79 -2.34
CA ILE A 157 0.57 -3.42 -2.85
C ILE A 157 1.63 -2.61 -2.10
N ASN A 158 2.73 -2.30 -2.79
CA ASN A 158 3.75 -1.41 -2.23
C ASN A 158 3.33 0.05 -2.42
N ALA A 159 3.39 0.85 -1.36
CA ALA A 159 3.01 2.26 -1.41
C ALA A 159 3.66 3.08 -0.29
N ALA A 160 3.71 4.40 -0.48
CA ALA A 160 3.98 5.34 0.59
C ALA A 160 2.83 5.34 1.60
N TYR A 161 3.17 5.36 2.89
CA TYR A 161 2.22 5.48 3.98
C TYR A 161 2.23 6.91 4.53
N PRO A 162 1.09 7.49 4.96
CA PRO A 162 -0.26 6.91 4.95
C PRO A 162 -0.99 7.05 3.60
N ILE A 163 -1.85 6.07 3.27
CA ILE A 163 -2.61 6.03 2.01
C ILE A 163 -3.91 6.83 2.15
N GLU A 164 -4.17 7.75 1.21
CA GLU A 164 -5.43 8.46 1.06
C GLU A 164 -6.41 7.70 0.15
N SER A 165 -5.93 7.12 -0.95
CA SER A 165 -6.76 6.30 -1.84
C SER A 165 -5.92 5.34 -2.67
N LEU A 166 -6.56 4.25 -3.11
CA LEU A 166 -5.90 3.18 -3.85
C LEU A 166 -6.79 2.72 -5.00
N TYR A 167 -6.20 2.51 -6.17
CA TYR A 167 -6.81 1.80 -7.27
C TYR A 167 -5.86 0.72 -7.80
N ALA A 168 -6.35 -0.52 -7.85
CA ALA A 168 -5.66 -1.63 -8.49
C ALA A 168 -6.63 -2.40 -9.41
N PRO A 169 -6.21 -2.82 -10.62
CA PRO A 169 -7.06 -3.54 -11.56
C PRO A 169 -7.17 -5.04 -11.19
N VAL A 170 -7.74 -5.32 -10.03
CA VAL A 170 -7.94 -6.67 -9.46
C VAL A 170 -9.41 -6.91 -9.14
N THR A 171 -9.78 -8.14 -8.77
CA THR A 171 -11.19 -8.47 -8.45
C THR A 171 -11.61 -7.97 -7.08
N ALA A 172 -10.69 -7.96 -6.12
CA ALA A 172 -10.87 -7.45 -4.77
C ALA A 172 -9.50 -7.10 -4.18
N LEU A 173 -9.48 -6.34 -3.09
CA LEU A 173 -8.31 -6.07 -2.28
C LEU A 173 -8.54 -6.58 -0.86
N ARG A 174 -7.46 -6.90 -0.14
CA ARG A 174 -7.51 -7.16 1.30
C ARG A 174 -6.60 -6.17 2.00
N GLU A 175 -7.12 -5.47 2.99
CA GLU A 175 -6.33 -4.67 3.92
C GLU A 175 -6.03 -5.54 5.15
N ASP A 176 -4.77 -5.75 5.48
CA ASP A 176 -4.39 -6.47 6.69
C ASP A 176 -4.48 -5.58 7.94
N ALA A 177 -4.33 -6.19 9.12
CA ALA A 177 -4.34 -5.52 10.41
C ALA A 177 -3.28 -4.39 10.55
N TYR A 178 -2.26 -4.38 9.68
CA TYR A 178 -1.20 -3.39 9.67
C TYR A 178 -1.42 -2.27 8.65
N GLY A 179 -2.54 -2.28 7.91
CA GLY A 179 -2.86 -1.31 6.87
C GLY A 179 -2.12 -1.52 5.55
N THR A 180 -1.53 -2.70 5.33
CA THR A 180 -0.98 -3.10 4.04
C THR A 180 -2.09 -3.70 3.17
N PHE A 181 -2.06 -3.39 1.87
CA PHE A 181 -3.01 -3.93 0.91
C PHE A 181 -2.44 -5.13 0.15
N HIS A 182 -3.27 -6.15 -0.04
CA HIS A 182 -2.95 -7.38 -0.74
C HIS A 182 -3.93 -7.64 -1.89
N THR A 183 -3.43 -8.19 -2.99
CA THR A 183 -4.21 -8.65 -4.13
C THR A 183 -4.54 -10.13 -4.00
N PRO A 184 -5.60 -10.64 -4.66
CA PRO A 184 -6.04 -12.04 -4.51
C PRO A 184 -5.04 -13.08 -5.03
N GLY A 185 -4.03 -12.63 -5.77
CA GLY A 185 -2.91 -13.44 -6.21
C GLY A 185 -1.73 -12.55 -6.59
N PRO A 186 -0.66 -13.13 -7.15
CA PRO A 186 0.56 -12.40 -7.49
C PRO A 186 0.35 -11.24 -8.46
N LEU A 187 1.12 -10.18 -8.28
CA LEU A 187 1.21 -9.07 -9.21
C LEU A 187 1.95 -9.52 -10.47
N ARG A 188 1.32 -9.34 -11.64
CA ARG A 188 1.84 -9.85 -12.92
C ARG A 188 2.57 -8.75 -13.70
N PRO A 189 3.57 -9.11 -14.52
CA PRO A 189 4.19 -8.18 -15.45
C PRO A 189 3.15 -7.44 -16.30
N GLY A 190 3.32 -6.13 -16.42
CA GLY A 190 2.41 -5.25 -17.16
C GLY A 190 1.18 -4.80 -16.37
N GLN A 191 0.95 -5.27 -15.15
CA GLN A 191 -0.04 -4.66 -14.27
C GLN A 191 0.43 -3.29 -13.79
N THR A 192 -0.52 -2.38 -13.68
CA THR A 192 -0.29 -1.03 -13.17
C THR A 192 -1.33 -0.73 -12.09
N TYR A 193 -0.90 -0.22 -10.94
CA TYR A 193 -1.79 0.28 -9.90
C TYR A 193 -1.36 1.68 -9.48
N SER A 194 -2.29 2.44 -8.89
CA SER A 194 -2.08 3.82 -8.50
C SER A 194 -2.51 4.04 -7.06
N VAL A 195 -1.72 4.81 -6.33
CA VAL A 195 -1.95 5.13 -4.92
C VAL A 195 -1.80 6.63 -4.74
N VAL A 196 -2.72 7.23 -4.02
CA VAL A 196 -2.57 8.59 -3.50
C VAL A 196 -2.25 8.46 -2.02
N SER A 197 -1.15 9.08 -1.61
CA SER A 197 -0.71 9.07 -0.22
C SER A 197 -0.60 10.49 0.32
N TYR A 198 -0.77 10.61 1.62
CA TYR A 198 -0.50 11.84 2.35
C TYR A 198 1.01 12.12 2.41
N LEU A 199 1.37 13.39 2.49
CA LEU A 199 2.75 13.87 2.66
C LEU A 199 2.91 14.41 4.08
N PRO A 200 3.20 13.57 5.08
CA PRO A 200 3.36 14.03 6.46
C PRO A 200 4.58 14.95 6.60
N ASP A 201 4.48 15.96 7.46
CA ASP A 201 5.65 16.71 7.93
C ASP A 201 6.47 15.84 8.88
N LEU A 202 7.64 15.39 8.40
CA LEU A 202 8.60 14.58 9.15
C LEU A 202 9.82 15.41 9.56
N SER A 203 9.69 16.74 9.64
CA SER A 203 10.77 17.61 10.12
C SER A 203 11.11 17.32 11.58
N PRO A 204 12.40 17.46 11.99
CA PRO A 204 12.80 17.30 13.38
C PRO A 204 12.01 18.18 14.35
N GLU A 205 11.65 19.39 13.94
CA GLU A 205 10.86 20.32 14.74
C GLU A 205 9.45 19.77 14.98
N SER A 206 8.77 19.28 13.93
CA SER A 206 7.43 18.70 14.06
C SER A 206 7.45 17.41 14.87
N LEU A 207 8.43 16.53 14.64
CA LEU A 207 8.50 15.23 15.32
C LEU A 207 8.90 15.34 16.79
N ARG A 208 9.73 16.32 17.16
CA ARG A 208 10.08 16.57 18.57
C ARG A 208 8.92 17.22 19.33
N ALA A 209 8.11 18.04 18.65
CA ALA A 209 6.94 18.67 19.23
C ALA A 209 5.72 17.74 19.32
N ASP A 210 5.78 16.55 18.72
CA ASP A 210 4.77 15.52 18.88
C ASP A 210 4.80 15.03 20.33
N GLU A 211 3.91 15.60 21.15
CA GLU A 211 3.64 15.16 22.51
C GLU A 211 3.02 13.78 22.40
N GLY A 212 3.87 12.76 22.26
CA GLY A 212 3.52 11.36 22.08
C GLY A 212 2.56 10.91 23.16
N ASN A 213 1.27 11.21 22.95
CA ASN A 213 0.17 10.73 23.75
C ASN A 213 -0.03 9.30 23.29
N LEU A 214 0.91 8.46 23.71
CA LEU A 214 0.98 7.03 23.49
C LEU A 214 -0.13 6.41 24.35
N SER A 215 -1.38 6.75 24.05
CA SER A 215 -2.53 5.94 24.42
C SER A 215 -2.47 4.70 23.54
N LEU A 216 -1.50 3.84 23.84
CA LEU A 216 -1.30 2.59 23.14
C LEU A 216 -2.51 1.70 23.44
N SER A 217 -3.19 1.30 22.37
CA SER A 217 -4.09 0.17 22.39
C SER A 217 -3.38 -1.06 22.97
N ASP A 218 -4.15 -2.02 23.48
CA ASP A 218 -3.59 -3.26 24.02
C ASP A 218 -2.71 -3.99 23.00
N TYR A 219 -3.05 -3.86 21.71
CA TYR A 219 -2.27 -4.37 20.58
C TYR A 219 -0.92 -3.67 20.42
N GLU A 220 -0.87 -2.33 20.48
CA GLU A 220 0.39 -1.59 20.35
C GLU A 220 1.36 -1.83 21.51
N ARG A 221 0.88 -2.33 22.66
CA ARG A 221 1.77 -2.76 23.75
C ARG A 221 2.57 -4.00 23.39
N GLU A 222 2.11 -4.82 22.46
CA GLU A 222 2.87 -5.99 21.99
C GLU A 222 4.17 -5.56 21.27
N TYR A 223 4.16 -4.41 20.60
CA TYR A 223 5.36 -3.84 19.97
C TYR A 223 6.46 -3.46 20.99
N LEU A 224 6.14 -3.42 22.28
CA LEU A 224 7.05 -3.06 23.36
C LEU A 224 7.65 -4.28 24.08
N ASP A 225 7.48 -5.51 23.57
CA ASP A 225 8.10 -6.70 24.15
C ASP A 225 9.63 -6.70 23.98
N SER A 226 10.30 -6.04 24.91
CA SER A 226 11.76 -6.05 25.01
C SER A 226 12.34 -7.37 25.53
N GLN A 227 11.53 -8.29 26.07
CA GLN A 227 12.04 -9.55 26.63
C GLN A 227 12.57 -10.49 25.55
N ALA A 228 12.11 -10.32 24.30
CA ALA A 228 12.67 -10.99 23.14
C ALA A 228 14.12 -10.58 22.81
N LEU A 229 14.58 -9.45 23.33
CA LEU A 229 15.95 -8.96 23.13
C LEU A 229 16.92 -9.58 24.15
N SER A 230 18.16 -9.82 23.71
CA SER A 230 19.23 -10.28 24.61
C SER A 230 19.47 -9.30 25.77
N ALA A 231 19.93 -9.81 26.92
CA ALA A 231 20.24 -8.96 28.07
C ALA A 231 21.27 -7.86 27.74
N ARG A 232 22.24 -8.17 26.86
CA ARG A 232 23.21 -7.19 26.36
C ARG A 232 22.54 -6.13 25.49
N GLY A 233 21.64 -6.53 24.58
CA GLY A 233 20.90 -5.60 23.72
C GLY A 233 20.04 -4.63 24.51
N ARG A 234 19.31 -5.12 25.52
CA ARG A 234 18.49 -4.27 26.40
C ARG A 234 19.32 -3.24 27.18
N ARG A 235 20.46 -3.67 27.76
CA ARG A 235 21.36 -2.75 28.46
C ARG A 235 21.92 -1.70 27.53
N LEU A 236 22.39 -2.12 26.35
CA LEU A 236 22.92 -1.20 25.35
C LEU A 236 21.88 -0.17 24.91
N ALA A 237 20.63 -0.59 24.66
CA ALA A 237 19.56 0.33 24.31
C ALA A 237 19.31 1.35 25.43
N ALA A 238 19.21 0.90 26.69
CA ALA A 238 19.02 1.77 27.84
C ALA A 238 20.19 2.76 28.04
N ASP A 239 21.42 2.31 27.83
CA ASP A 239 22.62 3.14 27.97
C ASP A 239 22.67 4.22 26.87
N ILE A 240 22.30 3.89 25.63
CA ILE A 240 22.30 4.85 24.51
C ILE A 240 21.21 5.91 24.67
N THR A 241 20.05 5.54 25.19
CA THR A 241 18.89 6.44 25.29
C THR A 241 18.75 7.13 26.65
N ASN A 242 19.75 7.02 27.54
CA ASN A 242 19.66 7.49 28.92
C ASN A 242 19.42 9.01 29.07
N GLU A 243 19.95 9.81 28.16
CA GLU A 243 19.85 11.28 28.14
C GLU A 243 18.68 11.78 27.29
N ALA A 244 17.98 10.89 26.59
CA ALA A 244 16.86 11.27 25.74
C ALA A 244 15.64 11.67 26.57
N THR A 245 15.04 12.82 26.24
CA THR A 245 13.89 13.37 26.98
C THR A 245 12.55 13.06 26.32
N ASN A 246 12.56 12.60 25.08
CA ASN A 246 11.39 12.27 24.28
C ASN A 246 11.71 11.11 23.30
N PRO A 247 10.68 10.48 22.69
CA PRO A 247 10.88 9.37 21.76
C PRO A 247 11.74 9.73 20.54
N PHE A 248 11.58 10.94 20.00
CA PHE A 248 12.37 11.42 18.86
C PHE A 248 13.87 11.42 19.20
N ASP A 249 14.27 12.03 20.32
CA ASP A 249 15.66 12.07 20.76
C ASP A 249 16.20 10.65 21.05
N SER A 250 15.35 9.73 21.54
CA SER A 250 15.72 8.33 21.76
C SER A 250 16.06 7.62 20.45
N VAL A 251 15.23 7.78 19.42
CA VAL A 251 15.45 7.21 18.08
C VAL A 251 16.70 7.82 17.43
N MET A 252 16.92 9.13 17.60
CA MET A 252 18.09 9.81 17.04
C MET A 252 19.40 9.40 17.73
N ALA A 253 19.38 9.17 19.05
CA ALA A 253 20.52 8.64 19.79
C ALA A 253 20.89 7.24 19.29
N LEU A 254 19.89 6.36 19.14
CA LEU A 254 20.09 5.02 18.60
C LEU A 254 20.61 5.05 17.15
N THR A 255 20.01 5.89 16.30
CA THR A 255 20.44 6.05 14.89
C THR A 255 21.89 6.48 14.80
N SER A 256 22.28 7.50 15.56
CA SER A 256 23.65 8.01 15.60
C SER A 256 24.63 6.95 16.07
N TYR A 257 24.27 6.20 17.12
CA TYR A 257 25.10 5.10 17.63
C TYR A 257 25.29 4.00 16.58
N LEU A 258 24.21 3.58 15.92
CA LEU A 258 24.27 2.52 14.90
C LEU A 258 25.15 2.94 13.71
N GLN A 259 25.02 4.19 13.23
CA GLN A 259 25.81 4.72 12.13
C GLN A 259 27.30 4.85 12.47
N ALA A 260 27.63 5.23 13.71
CA ALA A 260 29.01 5.42 14.14
C ALA A 260 29.75 4.10 14.44
N ASN A 261 29.02 3.06 14.89
CA ASN A 261 29.63 1.84 15.42
C ASN A 261 29.48 0.61 14.52
N TYR A 262 28.59 0.64 13.52
CA TYR A 262 28.32 -0.50 12.64
C TYR A 262 28.53 -0.13 11.18
N ARG A 263 29.17 -1.04 10.43
CA ARG A 263 29.38 -0.91 9.00
C ARG A 263 28.34 -1.75 8.25
N TYR A 264 27.63 -1.12 7.32
CA TYR A 264 26.77 -1.84 6.39
C TYR A 264 27.63 -2.60 5.36
N THR A 265 27.36 -3.89 5.19
CA THR A 265 28.02 -4.74 4.19
C THR A 265 27.03 -5.78 3.67
N LEU A 266 27.11 -6.06 2.36
CA LEU A 266 26.43 -7.20 1.73
C LEU A 266 27.31 -8.47 1.74
N ASP A 267 28.58 -8.30 2.13
CA ASP A 267 29.57 -9.36 2.29
C ASP A 267 29.72 -9.66 3.79
N LEU A 268 28.85 -10.53 4.29
CA LEU A 268 28.96 -11.10 5.63
C LEU A 268 29.57 -12.51 5.51
N PRO A 269 30.48 -12.91 6.42
CA PRO A 269 31.18 -14.21 6.38
C PRO A 269 30.25 -15.41 6.60
#